data_AF-A0AAE3GIN5-F1
#
_entry.id   AF-A0AAE3GIN5-F1
#
_cell.length_a   1.000
_cell.length_b   1.000
_cell.length_c   1.000
_cell.angle_alpha   90.00
_cell.angle_beta   90.00
_cell.angle_gamma   90.00
#
_symmetry.space_group_name_H-M   'P 1'
#
loop_
_entity.id
_entity.type
_entity.pdbx_description
1 polymer ?
#
loop_
_entity_poly.entity_id
_entity_poly.type
_entity_poly.pdbx_seq_one_letter_code
_entity_poly.pdbx_strand_id
1 'polypeptide(L)'
;MKVEIERQQDGRLTIEIDTKTHPEAQVLYDLIGDIRPWPESLLEGVEQARHPEQLTADNVPFFTGNETEAQVTPDGVLVENMWTGGRMFLSHGDFVDFVDTYLRLLELRKRDRDARHDASGMTET
;
A
#
# COMPACT_ATOMS: atom_id res chain seq x y z
N MET A 1 -10.62 -8.44 -4.14
CA MET A 1 -10.51 -7.34 -3.16
C MET A 1 -11.44 -6.20 -3.57
N LYS A 2 -12.32 -5.74 -2.67
CA LYS A 2 -13.16 -4.56 -2.90
C LYS A 2 -12.58 -3.40 -2.08
N VAL A 3 -12.19 -2.32 -2.76
CA VAL A 3 -11.81 -1.06 -2.11
C VAL A 3 -12.95 -0.08 -2.36
N GLU A 4 -13.57 0.41 -1.28
CA GLU A 4 -14.61 1.42 -1.37
C GLU A 4 -14.05 2.79 -1.02
N ILE A 5 -14.26 3.75 -1.92
CA ILE A 5 -13.87 5.14 -1.72
C ILE A 5 -15.17 5.91 -1.51
N GLU A 6 -15.43 6.31 -0.27
CA GLU A 6 -16.57 7.16 0.05
C GLU A 6 -16.09 8.59 0.29
N ARG A 7 -16.70 9.54 -0.43
CA ARG A 7 -16.55 10.96 -0.14
C ARG A 7 -17.65 11.36 0.86
N GLN A 8 -17.24 11.59 2.10
CA GLN A 8 -18.09 12.05 3.18
C GLN A 8 -18.66 13.45 2.87
N GLN A 9 -19.76 13.82 3.53
CA GLN A 9 -20.43 15.11 3.31
C GLN A 9 -19.55 16.33 3.66
N ASP A 10 -18.60 16.17 4.57
CA ASP A 10 -17.62 17.21 4.88
C ASP A 10 -16.52 17.33 3.80
N GLY A 11 -16.50 16.43 2.83
CA GLY A 11 -15.53 16.27 1.74
C GLY A 11 -14.46 15.19 1.98
N ARG A 12 -14.43 14.53 3.14
CA ARG A 12 -13.32 13.65 3.52
C ARG A 12 -13.41 12.40 2.67
N LEU A 13 -12.27 11.93 2.20
CA LEU A 13 -12.18 10.61 1.59
C LEU A 13 -11.95 9.56 2.68
N THR A 14 -13.00 8.80 2.98
CA THR A 14 -12.88 7.54 3.72
C THR A 14 -12.57 6.47 2.69
N ILE A 15 -11.47 5.76 2.93
CA ILE A 15 -11.10 4.57 2.16
C ILE A 15 -11.39 3.44 3.10
N GLU A 16 -12.41 2.66 2.77
CA GLU A 16 -12.72 1.42 3.48
C GLU A 16 -12.23 0.27 2.64
N ILE A 17 -11.31 -0.47 3.24
CA ILE A 17 -10.84 -1.74 2.72
C ILE A 17 -11.63 -2.79 3.50
N ASP A 18 -12.39 -3.64 2.82
CA ASP A 18 -13.14 -4.71 3.49
C ASP A 18 -12.17 -5.79 3.99
N THR A 19 -11.58 -5.55 5.15
CA THR A 19 -10.65 -6.47 5.81
C THR A 19 -11.36 -7.66 6.45
N LYS A 20 -12.71 -7.64 6.56
CA LYS A 20 -13.48 -8.74 7.15
C LYS A 20 -13.63 -9.90 6.18
N THR A 21 -13.80 -9.64 4.89
CA THR A 21 -13.79 -10.69 3.86
C THR A 21 -12.45 -10.83 3.16
N HIS A 22 -11.54 -9.86 3.32
CA HIS A 22 -10.21 -9.85 2.72
C HIS A 22 -9.11 -9.58 3.78
N PRO A 23 -8.79 -10.55 4.64
CA PRO A 23 -7.71 -10.39 5.63
C PRO A 23 -6.34 -10.07 4.99
N GLU A 24 -6.13 -10.44 3.72
CA GLU A 24 -5.01 -9.99 2.87
C GLU A 24 -4.80 -8.48 2.89
N ALA A 25 -5.89 -7.74 2.92
CA ALA A 25 -5.86 -6.31 2.74
C ALA A 25 -5.44 -5.59 4.03
N GLN A 26 -5.60 -6.23 5.20
CA GLN A 26 -5.06 -5.74 6.48
C GLN A 26 -3.54 -5.92 6.52
N VAL A 27 -3.03 -7.09 6.16
CA VAL A 27 -1.59 -7.37 6.13
C VAL A 27 -0.88 -6.40 5.18
N LEU A 28 -1.46 -6.16 4.02
CA LEU A 28 -0.90 -5.23 3.06
C LEU A 28 -1.08 -3.75 3.46
N TYR A 29 -2.13 -3.42 4.21
CA TYR A 29 -2.26 -2.11 4.86
C TYR A 29 -1.14 -1.88 5.87
N ASP A 30 -0.82 -2.89 6.68
CA ASP A 30 0.26 -2.83 7.67
C ASP A 30 1.64 -2.76 6.99
N LEU A 31 1.81 -3.43 5.86
CA LEU A 31 3.01 -3.36 5.03
C LEU A 31 3.25 -1.95 4.48
N ILE A 32 2.22 -1.27 3.97
CA ILE A 32 2.40 0.06 3.37
C ILE A 32 2.37 1.16 4.44
N GLY A 33 1.52 1.00 5.45
CA GLY A 33 1.38 1.89 6.61
C GLY A 33 1.01 3.34 6.26
N ASP A 34 0.57 4.12 7.25
CA ASP A 34 0.41 5.59 7.15
C ASP A 34 1.77 6.31 7.33
N ILE A 35 2.87 5.64 6.99
CA ILE A 35 4.23 6.11 7.26
C ILE A 35 4.72 6.83 6.01
N ARG A 36 4.79 8.16 6.12
CA ARG A 36 5.64 8.96 5.25
C ARG A 36 6.92 9.34 5.98
N PRO A 37 8.07 9.37 5.27
CA PRO A 37 8.24 9.00 3.87
C PRO A 37 8.07 7.49 3.65
N TRP A 38 7.54 7.11 2.48
CA TRP A 38 7.46 5.69 2.12
C TRP A 38 8.88 5.12 2.03
N PRO A 39 9.11 3.87 2.47
CA PRO A 39 10.41 3.25 2.31
C PRO A 39 10.76 3.16 0.82
N GLU A 40 11.93 3.65 0.40
CA GLU A 40 12.42 3.47 -0.99
C GLU A 40 12.41 1.99 -1.38
N SER A 41 12.63 1.10 -0.42
CA SER A 41 12.58 -0.35 -0.56
C SER A 41 11.20 -0.89 -0.96
N LEU A 42 10.10 -0.23 -0.60
CA LEU A 42 8.76 -0.62 -1.07
C LEU A 42 8.60 -0.31 -2.56
N LEU A 43 9.03 0.87 -3.00
CA LEU A 43 8.95 1.27 -4.41
C LEU A 43 9.86 0.40 -5.28
N GLU A 44 11.07 0.10 -4.79
CA GLU A 44 11.99 -0.84 -5.43
C GLU A 44 11.38 -2.25 -5.51
N GLY A 45 10.75 -2.73 -4.43
CA GLY A 45 10.05 -4.01 -4.42
C GLY A 45 8.91 -4.08 -5.45
N VAL A 46 8.13 -3.02 -5.60
CA VAL A 46 7.08 -2.91 -6.63
C VAL A 46 7.69 -2.95 -8.03
N GLU A 47 8.77 -2.20 -8.26
CA GLU A 47 9.42 -2.17 -9.57
C GLU A 47 9.97 -3.54 -9.97
N GLN A 48 10.60 -4.25 -9.03
CA GLN A 48 11.09 -5.59 -9.27
C GLN A 48 9.95 -6.61 -9.46
N ALA A 49 8.82 -6.43 -8.77
CA ALA A 49 7.62 -7.23 -9.01
C ALA A 49 7.00 -6.99 -10.40
N ARG A 50 7.23 -5.82 -11.03
CA ARG A 50 6.84 -5.60 -12.45
C ARG A 50 7.72 -6.36 -13.44
N HIS A 51 8.92 -6.74 -13.01
CA HIS A 51 9.95 -7.39 -13.81
C HIS A 51 10.42 -8.72 -13.20
N PRO A 52 9.50 -9.68 -12.94
CA PRO A 52 9.85 -10.93 -12.26
C PRO A 52 10.88 -11.77 -13.04
N GLU A 53 10.99 -11.57 -14.35
CA GLU A 53 12.00 -12.21 -15.20
C GLU A 53 13.43 -11.81 -14.86
N GLN A 54 13.63 -10.71 -14.14
CA GLN A 54 14.94 -10.22 -13.70
C GLN A 54 15.32 -10.74 -12.31
N LEU A 55 14.37 -11.37 -11.62
CA LEU A 55 14.60 -11.93 -10.29
C LEU A 55 15.37 -13.24 -10.40
N THR A 56 16.40 -13.35 -9.57
CA THR A 56 17.16 -14.58 -9.39
C THR A 56 17.14 -14.94 -7.91
N ALA A 57 17.47 -16.19 -7.57
CA ALA A 57 17.60 -16.61 -6.18
C ALA A 57 18.63 -15.78 -5.38
N ASP A 58 19.59 -15.16 -6.08
CA ASP A 58 20.64 -14.32 -5.49
C ASP A 58 20.25 -12.84 -5.40
N ASN A 59 19.12 -12.44 -6.01
CA ASN A 59 18.65 -11.06 -6.08
C ASN A 59 17.15 -10.95 -5.77
N VAL A 60 16.74 -11.55 -4.65
CA VAL A 60 15.37 -11.50 -4.16
C VAL A 60 15.24 -10.27 -3.25
N PRO A 61 14.54 -9.20 -3.68
CA PRO A 61 14.36 -8.01 -2.87
C PRO A 61 13.51 -8.32 -1.66
N PHE A 62 13.84 -7.65 -0.58
CA PHE A 62 13.19 -7.77 0.71
C PHE A 62 12.96 -6.38 1.28
N PHE A 63 11.74 -6.14 1.76
CA PHE A 63 11.38 -4.87 2.37
C PHE A 63 10.46 -5.07 3.55
N THR A 64 10.60 -4.16 4.52
CA THR A 64 9.87 -4.18 5.77
C THR A 64 9.05 -2.90 5.90
N GLY A 65 7.79 -3.09 6.29
CA GLY A 65 6.83 -2.07 6.67
C GLY A 65 6.59 -2.10 8.17
N ASN A 66 5.42 -1.63 8.61
CA ASN A 66 5.06 -1.64 10.03
C ASN A 66 4.76 -3.09 10.46
N GLU A 67 5.77 -3.76 11.01
CA GLU A 67 5.67 -5.14 11.52
C GLU A 67 5.25 -6.18 10.47
N THR A 68 5.39 -5.83 9.19
CA THR A 68 5.11 -6.71 8.05
C THR A 68 6.30 -6.68 7.10
N GLU A 69 6.68 -7.84 6.60
CA GLU A 69 7.79 -8.02 5.68
C GLU A 69 7.26 -8.56 4.36
N ALA A 70 7.91 -8.21 3.27
CA ALA A 70 7.59 -8.75 1.96
C ALA A 70 8.86 -9.08 1.17
N GLN A 71 8.76 -10.17 0.43
CA GLN A 71 9.84 -10.74 -0.37
C GLN A 71 9.32 -11.06 -1.77
N VAL A 72 9.91 -10.45 -2.80
CA VAL A 72 9.51 -10.67 -4.20
C VAL A 72 10.40 -11.75 -4.78
N THR A 73 9.89 -12.96 -4.91
CA THR A 73 10.61 -14.09 -5.50
C THR A 73 10.30 -14.21 -6.99
N PRO A 74 11.03 -15.05 -7.74
CA PRO A 74 10.67 -15.35 -9.13
C PRO A 74 9.25 -15.94 -9.29
N ASP A 75 8.70 -16.55 -8.24
CA ASP A 75 7.41 -17.24 -8.28
C ASP A 75 6.22 -16.36 -7.84
N GLY A 76 6.49 -15.26 -7.12
CA GLY A 76 5.45 -14.37 -6.59
C GLY A 76 5.97 -13.49 -5.46
N VAL A 77 5.05 -12.97 -4.64
CA VAL A 77 5.39 -12.11 -3.49
C VAL A 77 4.91 -12.77 -2.21
N LEU A 78 5.85 -13.11 -1.34
CA LEU A 78 5.57 -13.57 0.01
C LEU A 78 5.46 -12.35 0.92
N VAL A 79 4.38 -12.24 1.67
CA VAL A 79 4.17 -11.20 2.68
C VAL A 79 3.93 -11.87 4.03
N GLU A 80 4.65 -11.46 5.07
CA GLU A 80 4.57 -12.01 6.41
C GLU A 80 4.35 -10.89 7.43
N ASN A 81 3.30 -11.02 8.24
CA ASN A 81 3.09 -10.16 9.39
C ASN A 81 3.82 -10.76 10.60
N MET A 82 4.83 -10.05 11.09
CA MET A 82 5.76 -10.51 12.13
C MET A 82 5.12 -10.59 13.52
N TRP A 83 4.00 -9.89 13.74
CA TRP A 83 3.28 -9.88 15.01
C TRP A 83 2.32 -11.07 15.16
N THR A 84 1.59 -11.36 14.10
CA THR A 84 0.59 -12.44 14.08
C THR A 84 1.16 -13.76 13.56
N GLY A 85 2.31 -13.72 12.89
CA GLY A 85 2.86 -14.85 12.13
C GLY A 85 2.04 -15.18 10.88
N GLY A 86 1.11 -14.31 10.49
CA GLY A 86 0.27 -14.48 9.31
C GLY A 86 1.10 -14.36 8.04
N ARG A 87 0.96 -15.33 7.12
CA ARG A 87 1.69 -15.37 5.85
C ARG A 87 0.72 -15.36 4.68
N MET A 88 1.15 -14.73 3.61
CA MET A 88 0.40 -14.60 2.37
C MET A 88 1.31 -14.72 1.17
N PHE A 89 0.81 -15.39 0.14
CA PHE A 89 1.47 -15.44 -1.15
C PHE A 89 0.59 -14.78 -2.20
N LEU A 90 1.13 -13.78 -2.89
CA LEU A 90 0.46 -13.02 -3.94
C LEU A 90 1.15 -13.27 -5.28
N SER A 91 0.38 -13.20 -6.37
CA SER A 91 1.00 -13.05 -7.68
C SER A 91 1.67 -11.68 -7.78
N HIS A 92 2.69 -11.55 -8.65
CA HIS A 92 3.33 -10.24 -8.89
C HIS A 92 2.32 -9.17 -9.33
N GLY A 93 1.39 -9.54 -10.20
CA GLY A 93 0.33 -8.64 -10.68
C GLY A 93 -0.58 -8.16 -9.55
N ASP A 94 -1.06 -9.08 -8.71
CA ASP A 94 -1.92 -8.73 -7.57
C ASP A 94 -1.20 -7.80 -6.57
N PHE A 95 0.09 -8.07 -6.32
CA PHE A 95 0.91 -7.23 -5.44
C PHE A 95 1.09 -5.82 -6.01
N VAL A 96 1.46 -5.70 -7.29
CA VAL A 96 1.64 -4.41 -7.96
C VAL A 96 0.33 -3.63 -7.99
N ASP A 97 -0.76 -4.26 -8.41
CA ASP A 97 -2.09 -3.64 -8.49
C ASP A 97 -2.55 -3.14 -7.11
N PHE A 98 -2.27 -3.91 -6.05
CA PHE A 98 -2.57 -3.50 -4.68
C PHE A 98 -1.80 -2.24 -4.30
N VAL A 99 -0.47 -2.25 -4.43
CA VAL A 99 0.37 -1.14 -3.99
C VAL A 99 0.05 0.12 -4.81
N ASP A 100 -0.11 0.01 -6.12
CA ASP A 100 -0.49 1.14 -6.99
C ASP A 100 -1.84 1.74 -6.60
N THR A 101 -2.84 0.88 -6.37
CA THR A 101 -4.15 1.30 -5.92
C THR A 101 -4.04 2.05 -4.60
N TYR A 102 -3.30 1.51 -3.65
CA TYR A 102 -3.14 2.12 -2.33
C TYR A 102 -2.37 3.46 -2.37
N LEU A 103 -1.28 3.54 -3.13
CA LEU A 103 -0.53 4.79 -3.33
C LEU A 103 -1.39 5.88 -3.94
N ARG A 104 -2.20 5.54 -4.96
CA ARG A 104 -3.14 6.46 -5.58
C ARG A 104 -4.19 6.98 -4.60
N LEU A 105 -4.68 6.11 -3.72
CA LEU A 105 -5.64 6.47 -2.68
C LEU A 105 -5.04 7.41 -1.63
N LEU A 106 -3.79 7.16 -1.21
CA LEU A 106 -3.06 8.06 -0.31
C LEU A 106 -2.81 9.43 -0.93
N GLU A 107 -2.51 9.48 -2.23
CA GLU A 107 -2.34 10.73 -2.96
C GLU A 107 -3.65 11.53 -3.00
N LEU A 108 -4.79 10.86 -3.28
CA LEU A 108 -6.11 11.49 -3.25
C LEU A 108 -6.44 12.06 -1.87
N ARG A 109 -6.15 11.32 -0.78
CA ARG A 109 -6.32 11.82 0.60
C ARG A 109 -5.45 13.04 0.90
N LYS A 110 -4.21 13.08 0.40
CA LYS A 110 -3.33 14.25 0.56
C LYS A 110 -3.85 15.45 -0.20
N ARG A 111 -4.19 15.29 -1.47
CA ARG A 111 -4.74 16.39 -2.29
C ARG A 111 -6.00 16.98 -1.66
N ASP A 112 -6.88 16.15 -1.09
CA ASP A 112 -8.08 16.64 -0.40
C ASP A 112 -7.72 17.40 0.90
N ARG A 113 -6.74 16.92 1.66
CA ARG A 113 -6.21 17.61 2.85
C ARG A 113 -5.61 18.98 2.49
N ASP A 114 -4.76 19.02 1.46
CA ASP A 114 -4.09 20.23 1.01
C ASP A 114 -5.11 21.24 0.46
N ALA A 115 -6.09 20.79 -0.34
CA ALA A 115 -7.17 21.64 -0.85
C ALA A 115 -8.03 22.27 0.25
N ARG A 116 -8.28 21.54 1.35
CA ARG A 116 -9.00 22.07 2.53
C ARG A 116 -8.15 23.07 3.32
N HIS A 117 -6.85 22.83 3.41
CA HIS A 117 -5.92 23.72 4.08
C HIS A 117 -5.84 25.05 3.33
N ASP A 118 -5.76 25.02 2.00
CA ASP A 118 -5.79 26.21 1.15
C ASP A 118 -7.15 26.93 1.21
N ALA A 119 -8.27 26.18 1.22
CA ALA A 119 -9.61 26.76 1.36
C ALA A 119 -9.84 27.42 2.74
N SER A 120 -9.19 26.92 3.80
CA SER A 120 -9.26 27.49 5.15
C SER A 120 -8.29 28.65 5.36
N GLY A 121 -7.29 28.81 4.48
CA GLY A 121 -6.35 29.93 4.48
C GLY A 121 -6.86 31.19 3.75
N MET A 122 -8.02 31.13 3.10
CA MET A 122 -8.61 32.26 2.34
C MET A 122 -9.67 33.07 3.11
N THR A 123 -9.66 33.04 4.45
CA THR A 123 -10.53 33.89 5.30
C THR A 123 -9.78 34.93 6.12
N GLU A 124 -8.64 35.43 5.64
CA GLU A 124 -8.07 36.69 6.13
C GLU A 124 -7.89 37.67 4.96
N THR A 125 -8.92 38.48 4.71
CA THR A 125 -8.79 39.83 4.13
C THR A 125 -9.93 40.71 4.61
#